data_AF-V4BFD5-F1
#
_entry.id   AF-V4BFD5-F1
#
_cell.length_a   1.000
_cell.length_b   1.000
_cell.length_c   1.000
_cell.angle_alpha   90.00
_cell.angle_beta   90.00
_cell.angle_gamma   90.00
#
_symmetry.space_group_name_H-M   'P 1'
#
loop_
_entity.id
_entity.type
_entity.pdbx_description
1 polymer ?
#
loop_
_entity_poly.entity_id
_entity_poly.type
_entity_poly.pdbx_seq_one_letter_code
_entity_poly.pdbx_strand_id
1 'polypeptide(L)'
;MAAPRREATKIIQLIRKVLQPHKEPNNPLRFADYGIAERTQPPPDLPDGPAHKLSDNYYFTRDARRDVLPPTEIFNGAQRRLTSGESALESGNVKTVRPGHTFNWETGKSDML
;
A
#
# COMPACT_ATOMS: atom_id res chain seq x y z
N MET A 1 -23.67 -36.32 5.88
CA MET A 1 -24.10 -35.66 7.13
C MET A 1 -22.89 -34.99 7.75
N ALA A 2 -22.92 -33.66 7.97
CA ALA A 2 -21.80 -32.96 8.61
C ALA A 2 -21.56 -33.50 10.02
N ALA A 3 -20.30 -33.70 10.40
CA ALA A 3 -19.95 -34.16 11.75
C ALA A 3 -20.42 -33.13 12.80
N PRO A 4 -20.94 -33.58 13.96
CA PRO A 4 -21.39 -32.66 15.00
C PRO A 4 -20.19 -31.82 15.50
N ARG A 5 -20.42 -30.50 15.64
CA ARG A 5 -19.47 -29.56 16.21
C ARG A 5 -18.92 -30.05 17.55
N ARG A 6 -17.61 -29.90 17.76
CA ARG A 6 -16.97 -30.22 19.05
C ARG A 6 -17.21 -29.05 19.99
N GLU A 7 -18.29 -29.12 20.77
CA GLU A 7 -18.64 -28.12 21.76
C GLU A 7 -18.37 -28.60 23.19
N ALA A 8 -18.09 -27.65 24.07
CA ALA A 8 -18.00 -27.93 25.50
C ALA A 8 -19.37 -28.34 26.06
N THR A 9 -19.39 -29.10 27.16
CA THR A 9 -20.64 -29.47 27.84
C THR A 9 -21.38 -28.23 28.34
N LYS A 10 -22.70 -28.30 28.47
CA LYS A 10 -23.55 -27.17 28.88
C LYS A 10 -23.12 -26.54 30.21
N ILE A 11 -22.61 -27.35 31.14
CA ILE A 11 -22.11 -26.88 32.44
C ILE A 11 -20.86 -26.00 32.25
N ILE A 12 -19.89 -26.44 31.45
CA ILE A 12 -18.68 -25.68 31.15
C ILE A 12 -19.01 -24.41 30.36
N GLN A 13 -19.99 -24.46 29.45
CA GLN A 13 -20.47 -23.26 28.75
C GLN A 13 -21.09 -22.24 29.73
N LEU A 14 -21.84 -22.70 30.73
CA LEU A 14 -22.42 -21.82 31.76
C LEU A 14 -21.33 -21.20 32.63
N ILE A 15 -20.35 -21.99 33.08
CA ILE A 15 -19.19 -21.48 33.83
C ILE A 15 -18.45 -20.40 33.01
N ARG A 16 -18.23 -20.63 31.71
CA ARG A 16 -17.60 -19.65 30.82
C ARG A 16 -18.40 -18.34 30.75
N LYS A 17 -19.72 -18.42 30.60
CA LYS A 17 -20.60 -17.23 30.54
C LYS A 17 -20.60 -16.46 31.86
N VAL A 18 -20.56 -17.16 32.98
CA VAL A 18 -20.49 -16.55 34.32
C VAL A 18 -19.16 -15.85 34.55
N LEU A 19 -18.04 -16.47 34.14
CA LEU A 19 -16.70 -15.88 34.30
C LEU A 19 -16.38 -14.79 33.26
N GLN A 20 -17.05 -14.77 32.12
CA GLN A 20 -16.83 -13.79 31.04
C GLN A 20 -18.17 -13.17 30.57
N PRO A 21 -18.83 -12.33 31.40
CA PRO A 21 -20.17 -11.83 31.10
C PRO A 21 -20.22 -10.83 29.94
N HIS A 22 -19.13 -10.08 29.69
CA HIS A 22 -19.08 -9.05 28.65
C HIS A 22 -18.56 -9.56 27.30
N LYS A 23 -18.24 -10.87 27.18
CA LYS A 23 -17.68 -11.43 25.95
C LYS A 23 -18.67 -12.41 25.33
N GLU A 24 -19.06 -12.14 24.09
CA GLU A 24 -19.82 -13.12 23.32
C GLU A 24 -18.96 -14.38 23.10
N PRO A 25 -19.55 -15.59 23.22
CA PRO A 25 -18.81 -16.83 23.06
C PRO A 25 -18.44 -17.03 21.59
N ASN A 26 -17.28 -16.51 21.19
CA ASN A 26 -16.66 -16.81 19.91
C ASN A 26 -15.71 -18.00 20.06
N ASN A 27 -15.90 -19.04 19.24
CA ASN A 27 -15.03 -20.20 19.25
C ASN A 27 -13.80 -19.92 18.38
N PRO A 28 -12.57 -19.89 18.93
CA PRO A 28 -11.37 -19.63 18.13
C PRO A 28 -11.01 -20.80 17.21
N LEU A 29 -11.61 -21.98 17.42
CA LEU A 29 -11.35 -23.15 16.62
C LEU A 29 -12.14 -23.12 15.32
N ARG A 30 -11.48 -23.60 14.26
CA ARG A 30 -12.00 -23.63 12.90
C ARG A 30 -12.70 -24.96 12.64
N PHE A 31 -14.02 -24.92 12.51
CA PHE A 31 -14.85 -26.08 12.16
C PHE A 31 -15.40 -25.97 10.74
N ALA A 32 -15.71 -27.11 10.13
CA ALA A 32 -16.17 -27.18 8.75
C ALA A 32 -17.56 -26.54 8.52
N ASP A 33 -18.37 -26.43 9.56
CA ASP A 33 -19.70 -25.81 9.56
C ASP A 33 -19.67 -24.28 9.66
N TYR A 34 -18.52 -23.67 9.99
CA TYR A 34 -18.38 -22.22 10.21
C TYR A 34 -18.13 -21.42 8.91
N GLY A 35 -18.64 -21.89 7.77
CA GLY A 35 -18.48 -21.21 6.49
C GLY A 35 -17.03 -21.04 6.04
N ILE A 36 -16.13 -21.92 6.50
CA ILE A 36 -14.74 -21.93 6.07
C ILE A 36 -14.69 -22.53 4.67
N ALA A 37 -13.91 -21.90 3.78
CA ALA A 37 -13.67 -22.42 2.45
C ALA A 37 -13.18 -23.88 2.50
N GLU A 38 -13.66 -24.70 1.58
CA GLU A 38 -13.23 -26.09 1.44
C GLU A 38 -11.71 -26.19 1.21
N ARG A 39 -11.12 -27.34 1.55
CA ARG A 39 -9.68 -27.55 1.31
C ARG A 39 -9.35 -27.70 -0.17
N THR A 40 -10.28 -28.26 -0.93
CA THR A 40 -10.19 -28.37 -2.38
C THR A 40 -10.99 -27.24 -2.98
N GLN A 41 -10.34 -26.44 -3.82
CA GLN A 41 -10.98 -25.36 -4.57
C GLN A 41 -11.04 -25.75 -6.05
N PRO A 42 -12.08 -25.33 -6.80
CA PRO A 42 -12.10 -25.51 -8.25
C PRO A 42 -10.92 -24.75 -8.89
N PRO A 43 -10.46 -25.18 -10.08
CA PRO A 43 -9.44 -24.43 -10.81
C PRO A 43 -9.94 -23.00 -11.09
N PRO A 44 -9.16 -21.96 -10.75
CA PRO A 44 -9.54 -20.58 -11.01
C PRO A 44 -9.36 -20.22 -12.49
N ASP A 45 -10.25 -19.37 -13.00
CA ASP A 45 -10.07 -18.66 -14.27
C ASP A 45 -9.71 -17.21 -13.96
N LEU A 46 -8.42 -16.87 -14.13
CA LEU A 46 -7.88 -15.57 -13.74
C LEU A 46 -7.95 -14.59 -14.92
N PRO A 47 -8.36 -13.33 -14.69
CA PRO A 47 -8.35 -12.35 -15.76
C PRO A 47 -6.93 -12.04 -16.19
N ASP A 48 -6.80 -11.74 -17.48
CA ASP A 48 -5.55 -11.36 -18.09
C ASP A 48 -5.02 -10.01 -17.59
N GLY A 49 -3.69 -9.85 -17.67
CA GLY A 49 -3.04 -8.58 -17.37
C GLY A 49 -3.26 -7.52 -18.48
N PRO A 50 -2.98 -6.24 -18.20
CA PRO A 50 -3.22 -5.13 -19.12
C PRO A 50 -2.40 -5.20 -20.43
N ALA A 51 -1.35 -6.01 -20.45
CA ALA A 51 -0.48 -6.22 -21.61
C ALA A 51 -0.83 -7.50 -22.41
N HIS A 52 -1.96 -8.18 -22.14
CA HIS A 52 -2.51 -9.19 -23.05
C HIS A 52 -3.39 -8.52 -24.11
N LYS A 53 -2.73 -7.86 -25.06
CA LYS A 53 -3.36 -7.21 -26.21
C LYS A 53 -2.75 -7.76 -27.50
N LEU A 54 -3.60 -7.99 -28.52
CA LEU A 54 -3.20 -8.55 -29.81
C LEU A 54 -2.52 -7.53 -30.73
N SER A 55 -2.86 -6.24 -30.61
CA SER A 55 -2.30 -5.14 -31.39
C SER A 55 -1.91 -3.96 -30.47
N ASP A 56 -1.13 -3.02 -31.00
CA ASP A 56 -0.71 -1.79 -30.30
C ASP A 56 -0.08 -2.03 -28.92
N ASN A 57 0.72 -3.10 -28.82
CA ASN A 57 1.30 -3.57 -27.56
C ASN A 57 2.79 -3.87 -27.69
N TYR A 58 3.49 -2.97 -28.39
CA TYR A 58 4.93 -3.07 -28.54
C TYR A 58 5.63 -2.92 -27.18
N TYR A 59 6.64 -3.75 -26.93
CA TYR A 59 7.37 -3.73 -25.64
C TYR A 59 8.05 -2.38 -25.38
N PHE A 60 8.55 -1.71 -26.44
CA PHE A 60 9.31 -0.47 -26.30
C PHE A 60 8.50 0.70 -25.72
N THR A 61 7.16 0.73 -25.87
CA THR A 61 6.33 1.83 -25.35
C THR A 61 5.98 1.67 -23.87
N ARG A 62 6.25 0.50 -23.28
CA ARG A 62 5.91 0.17 -21.88
C ARG A 62 7.12 -0.24 -21.03
N ASP A 63 8.33 -0.19 -21.59
CA ASP A 63 9.54 -0.61 -20.89
C ASP A 63 10.12 0.53 -20.04
N ALA A 64 9.51 0.77 -18.88
CA ALA A 64 9.97 1.77 -17.91
C ALA A 64 11.41 1.54 -17.43
N ARG A 65 11.99 0.34 -17.61
CA ARG A 65 13.38 0.06 -17.23
C ARG A 65 14.38 0.79 -18.13
N ARG A 66 13.98 1.10 -19.36
CA ARG A 66 14.79 1.85 -20.34
C ARG A 66 14.53 3.36 -20.30
N ASP A 67 13.46 3.79 -19.64
CA ASP A 67 13.13 5.19 -19.43
C ASP A 67 13.94 5.84 -18.29
N VAL A 68 14.68 5.03 -17.53
CA VAL A 68 15.55 5.50 -16.44
C VAL A 68 16.75 6.23 -17.03
N LEU A 69 16.74 7.56 -16.90
CA LEU A 69 17.86 8.42 -17.26
C LEU A 69 18.89 8.50 -16.12
N PRO A 70 20.16 8.80 -16.43
CA PRO A 70 21.14 9.18 -15.42
C PRO A 70 20.64 10.37 -14.58
N PRO A 71 21.07 10.49 -13.31
CA PRO A 71 20.68 11.61 -12.46
C PRO A 71 21.12 12.94 -13.08
N THR A 72 20.29 13.97 -12.93
CA THR A 72 20.62 15.31 -13.42
C THR A 72 21.62 15.98 -12.47
N GLU A 73 22.79 16.34 -12.99
CA GLU A 73 23.82 17.06 -12.23
C GLU A 73 23.46 18.54 -12.07
N ILE A 74 23.10 18.95 -10.84
CA ILE A 74 22.76 20.34 -10.50
C ILE A 74 24.02 21.19 -10.31
N PHE A 75 25.08 20.61 -9.74
CA PHE A 75 26.37 21.28 -9.51
C PHE A 75 27.52 20.29 -9.69
N ASN A 76 28.57 20.71 -10.39
CA ASN A 76 29.79 19.94 -10.61
C ASN A 76 31.01 20.86 -10.38
N GLY A 77 31.84 20.55 -9.38
CA GLY A 77 32.97 21.40 -8.99
C GLY A 77 34.12 21.43 -10.02
N ALA A 78 34.19 20.46 -10.93
CA ALA A 78 35.20 20.38 -11.98
C ALA A 78 34.79 21.11 -13.27
N GLN A 79 33.48 21.27 -13.52
CA GLN A 79 32.94 22.03 -14.64
C GLN A 79 32.49 23.43 -14.20
N ARG A 80 33.21 24.48 -14.61
CA ARG A 80 32.72 25.87 -14.47
C ARG A 80 31.51 26.07 -15.39
N ARG A 81 30.30 25.90 -14.85
CA ARG A 81 29.07 26.30 -15.53
C ARG A 81 28.89 27.80 -15.33
N LEU A 82 29.08 28.59 -16.39
CA LEU A 82 28.76 30.01 -16.39
C LEU A 82 27.22 30.12 -16.41
N THR A 83 26.66 30.92 -15.50
CA THR A 83 25.26 31.34 -15.60
C THR A 83 25.10 32.18 -16.87
N SER A 84 23.99 32.05 -17.61
CA SER A 84 23.69 32.93 -18.74
C SER A 84 23.82 34.39 -18.29
N GLY A 85 24.48 35.22 -19.11
CA GLY A 85 24.93 36.56 -18.75
C GLY A 85 23.80 37.58 -18.59
N GLU A 86 22.96 37.42 -17.58
CA GLU A 86 22.31 38.52 -16.89
C GLU A 86 23.00 38.70 -15.55
N SER A 87 23.44 39.94 -15.32
CA SER A 87 24.32 40.40 -14.25
C SER A 87 24.02 39.76 -12.90
N ALA A 88 24.94 38.93 -12.44
CA ALA A 88 25.03 38.52 -11.05
C ALA A 88 25.43 39.73 -10.19
N LEU A 89 24.47 40.60 -9.84
CA LEU A 89 24.62 41.67 -8.85
C LEU A 89 23.25 42.28 -8.46
N GLU A 90 22.24 41.44 -8.19
CA GLU A 90 21.22 41.79 -7.21
C GLU A 90 21.01 40.58 -6.31
N SER A 91 21.52 40.66 -5.07
CA SER A 91 21.03 39.83 -3.96
C SER A 91 19.59 40.26 -3.63
N GLY A 92 18.68 40.09 -4.59
CA GLY A 92 17.26 40.08 -4.33
C GLY A 92 16.97 38.93 -3.38
N ASN A 93 16.13 39.17 -2.38
CA ASN A 93 15.75 38.24 -1.33
C ASN A 93 15.44 36.82 -1.90
N VAL A 94 16.42 35.92 -1.88
CA VAL A 94 16.26 34.53 -2.33
C VAL A 94 15.38 33.84 -1.30
N LYS A 95 14.13 33.56 -1.67
CA LYS A 95 13.22 32.81 -0.80
C LYS A 95 13.84 31.46 -0.48
N THR A 96 13.95 31.13 0.80
CA THR A 96 14.38 29.81 1.23
C THR A 96 13.42 28.75 0.69
N VAL A 97 13.92 27.86 -0.16
CA VAL A 97 13.15 26.73 -0.68
C VAL A 97 13.22 25.58 0.33
N ARG A 98 12.07 24.96 0.61
CA ARG A 98 11.97 23.74 1.43
C ARG A 98 11.61 22.55 0.53
N PRO A 99 12.16 21.35 0.76
CA PRO A 99 11.75 20.15 0.03
C PRO A 99 10.35 19.70 0.50
N GLY A 100 9.32 20.08 -0.25
CA GLY A 100 7.93 19.68 0.02
C GLY A 100 7.23 20.48 1.14
N HIS A 101 5.97 20.11 1.41
CA HIS A 101 5.13 20.74 2.44
C HIS A 101 5.06 19.88 3.72
N THR A 102 4.83 20.54 4.85
CA THR A 102 4.60 19.89 6.14
C THR A 102 3.19 19.31 6.25
N PHE A 103 3.07 18.18 6.95
CA PHE A 103 1.80 17.48 7.19
C PHE A 103 1.45 17.53 8.68
N ASN A 104 0.24 17.99 9.00
CA ASN A 104 -0.27 18.01 10.35
C ASN A 104 -1.12 16.74 10.63
N TRP A 105 -0.61 15.87 11.51
CA TRP A 105 -1.28 14.62 11.89
C TRP A 105 -2.48 14.80 12.82
N GLU A 106 -2.61 15.94 13.49
CA GLU A 106 -3.74 16.23 14.37
C GLU A 106 -4.99 16.65 13.59
N THR A 107 -4.78 17.46 12.54
CA THR A 107 -5.88 17.95 11.67
C THR A 107 -6.05 17.12 10.40
N GLY A 108 -5.08 16.24 10.08
CA GLY A 108 -5.06 15.43 8.87
C GLY A 108 -4.87 16.22 7.58
N LYS A 109 -4.37 17.46 7.68
CA LYS A 109 -4.20 18.39 6.53
C LYS A 109 -2.74 18.77 6.34
N SER A 110 -2.35 18.94 5.08
CA SER A 110 -1.08 19.60 4.72
C SER A 110 -1.28 21.11 4.66
N ASP A 111 -0.24 21.89 4.99
CA ASP A 111 -0.29 23.37 5.08
C ASP A 111 -0.64 24.14 3.78
N MET A 112 -0.99 23.43 2.70
CA MET A 112 -1.42 23.98 1.40
C MET A 112 -2.95 23.92 1.15
N LEU A 113 -3.74 23.38 2.09
CA LEU A 113 -5.21 23.28 2.04
C LEU A 113 -5.84 23.55 3.42
#